data_AF-A0A7J3QWC3-F1
#
_entry.id   AF-A0A7J3QWC3-F1
#
_cell.length_a   1.000
_cell.length_b   1.000
_cell.length_c   1.000
_cell.angle_alpha   90.00
_cell.angle_beta   90.00
_cell.angle_gamma   90.00
#
_symmetry.space_group_name_H-M   'P 1'
#
loop_
_entity.id
_entity.type
_entity.pdbx_description
1 polymer ?
#
loop_
_entity_poly.entity_id
_entity_poly.type
_entity_poly.pdbx_seq_one_letter_code
_entity_poly.pdbx_strand_id
1 'polypeptide(L)' 'MKVLVQEDAQRIAVEFLKRRKKTEKIDIASVEQRDGCWVVRGTCPIDLEGHPWAERFEVVIDAKGKIKSTDFSLL' A
#
# COMPACT_ATOMS: atom_id res chain seq x y z
N MET A 1 9.24 -11.68 -19.83
CA MET A 1 9.00 -11.18 -18.45
C MET A 1 7.79 -10.27 -18.50
N LYS A 2 6.77 -10.49 -17.66
CA LYS A 2 5.64 -9.55 -17.56
C LYS A 2 6.15 -8.29 -16.85
N VAL A 3 6.15 -7.16 -17.53
CA VAL A 3 6.47 -5.87 -16.89
C VAL A 3 5.31 -5.54 -15.96
N LEU A 4 5.60 -5.30 -14.68
CA LEU A 4 4.59 -4.89 -13.71
C LEU A 4 4.14 -3.46 -14.05
N VAL A 5 2.87 -3.31 -14.41
CA VAL A 5 2.24 -2.01 -14.68
C VAL A 5 1.68 -1.41 -13.39
N GLN A 6 1.39 -0.11 -13.41
CA GLN A 6 0.88 0.64 -12.26
C GLN A 6 -0.33 -0.04 -11.59
N GLU A 7 -1.28 -0.54 -12.38
CA GLU A 7 -2.49 -1.21 -11.89
C GLU A 7 -2.18 -2.52 -11.14
N ASP A 8 -1.18 -3.27 -11.59
CA ASP A 8 -0.72 -4.49 -10.91
C ASP A 8 -0.07 -4.12 -9.55
N ALA A 9 0.75 -3.07 -9.50
CA ALA A 9 1.35 -2.58 -8.25
C ALA A 9 0.29 -2.13 -7.24
N GLN A 10 -0.69 -1.36 -7.70
CA GLN A 10 -1.84 -0.93 -6.91
C GLN A 10 -2.60 -2.12 -6.34
N ARG A 11 -2.93 -3.12 -7.17
CA ARG A 11 -3.63 -4.33 -6.70
C ARG A 11 -2.83 -5.08 -5.64
N ILE A 12 -1.53 -5.29 -5.86
CA ILE A 12 -0.65 -5.99 -4.91
C ILE A 12 -0.63 -5.26 -3.56
N ALA A 13 -0.45 -3.93 -3.58
CA ALA A 13 -0.45 -3.13 -2.35
C ALA A 13 -1.78 -3.24 -1.61
N VAL A 14 -2.91 -3.10 -2.30
CA VAL A 14 -4.25 -3.19 -1.70
C VAL A 14 -4.47 -4.56 -1.08
N GLU A 15 -4.23 -5.65 -1.81
CA GLU A 15 -4.43 -7.00 -1.27
C GLU A 15 -3.57 -7.28 -0.04
N PHE A 16 -2.31 -6.84 -0.07
CA PHE A 16 -1.43 -6.93 1.07
C PHE A 16 -1.95 -6.15 2.28
N LEU A 17 -2.35 -4.90 2.08
CA LEU A 17 -2.83 -4.02 3.14
C LEU A 17 -4.14 -4.53 3.74
N LYS A 18 -5.07 -5.01 2.91
CA LYS A 18 -6.34 -5.60 3.39
C LYS A 18 -6.08 -6.77 4.35
N ARG A 19 -5.15 -7.66 3.99
CA ARG A 19 -4.77 -8.81 4.83
C ARG A 19 -4.03 -8.38 6.09
N ARG A 20 -3.09 -7.42 5.99
CA ARG A 20 -2.25 -6.98 7.10
C ARG A 20 -3.00 -6.13 8.13
N LYS A 21 -3.87 -5.22 7.68
CA LYS A 21 -4.62 -4.28 8.53
C LYS A 21 -6.04 -4.74 8.84
N LYS A 22 -6.48 -5.88 8.29
CA LYS A 22 -7.84 -6.43 8.47
C LYS A 22 -8.95 -5.41 8.14
N THR A 23 -8.71 -4.61 7.11
CA THR A 23 -9.65 -3.57 6.65
C THR A 23 -9.91 -3.75 5.16
N GLU A 24 -11.13 -3.51 4.72
CA GLU A 24 -11.47 -3.52 3.29
C GLU A 24 -11.33 -2.15 2.63
N LYS A 25 -11.24 -1.10 3.44
CA LYS A 25 -11.19 0.28 3.00
C LYS A 25 -9.73 0.70 2.87
N ILE A 26 -9.21 0.76 1.65
CA ILE A 26 -7.88 1.28 1.35
C ILE A 26 -8.08 2.44 0.40
N ASP A 27 -7.64 3.63 0.81
CA ASP A 27 -7.65 4.82 -0.03
C ASP A 27 -6.25 5.07 -0.57
N ILE A 28 -6.11 5.19 -1.89
CA ILE A 28 -4.81 5.34 -2.54
C ILE A 28 -4.66 6.80 -2.96
N ALA A 29 -3.61 7.44 -2.44
CA ALA A 29 -3.29 8.82 -2.73
C ALA A 29 -2.36 8.96 -3.94
N SER A 30 -1.35 8.09 -4.07
CA SER A 30 -0.45 8.10 -5.22
C SER A 30 0.15 6.72 -5.53
N VAL A 31 0.48 6.52 -6.80
CA VAL A 31 1.26 5.38 -7.28
C VAL A 31 2.36 5.93 -8.18
N GLU A 32 3.61 5.79 -7.76
CA GLU A 32 4.77 6.36 -8.45
C GLU A 32 5.81 5.29 -8.73
N GLN A 33 6.51 5.38 -9.86
CA GLN A 33 7.66 4.51 -10.11
C GLN A 33 8.95 5.24 -9.70
N ARG A 34 9.77 4.63 -8.84
CA ARG A 34 11.06 5.15 -8.37
C ARG A 34 12.10 4.04 -8.40
N ASP A 35 13.23 4.27 -9.07
CA ASP A 35 14.37 3.34 -9.13
C ASP A 35 13.99 1.91 -9.55
N GLY A 36 13.06 1.78 -10.51
CA GLY A 36 12.57 0.48 -10.98
C GLY A 36 11.64 -0.26 -10.01
N CYS A 37 11.26 0.38 -8.90
CA CYS A 37 10.24 -0.06 -7.97
C CYS A 37 8.98 0.80 -8.08
N TRP A 38 7.84 0.26 -7.68
CA TRP A 38 6.60 0.99 -7.50
C TRP A 38 6.43 1.38 -6.05
N VAL A 39 6.07 2.63 -5.80
CA VAL A 39 5.80 3.18 -4.49
C VAL A 39 4.31 3.54 -4.46
N VAL A 40 3.54 2.82 -3.64
CA VAL A 40 2.11 3.03 -3.45
C VAL A 40 1.89 3.71 -2.11
N ARG A 41 1.24 4.87 -2.11
CA ARG A 41 0.95 5.65 -0.91
C ARG A 41 -0.53 5.86 -0.76
N GLY A 42 -0.97 5.96 0.47
CA GLY A 42 -2.37 6.20 0.75
C GLY A 42 -2.67 6.20 2.23
N THR A 43 -3.94 6.03 2.55
CA THR A 43 -4.44 5.93 3.90
C THR A 43 -5.35 4.72 4.06
N CYS A 44 -5.31 4.09 5.22
CA CYS A 44 -6.27 3.07 5.60
C CYS A 44 -6.86 3.41 6.98
N PRO A 45 -8.15 3.09 7.22
CA PRO A 45 -8.71 3.24 8.53
C PRO A 45 -8.16 2.13 9.42
N ILE A 46 -7.81 2.53 10.64
CA ILE A 46 -7.45 1.64 11.73
C ILE A 46 -8.40 1.91 12.89
N ASP A 47 -8.62 0.88 13.71
CA ASP A 47 -9.29 1.04 14.99
C ASP A 47 -8.22 1.08 16.08
N LEU A 48 -8.15 2.20 16.80
CA LEU A 48 -7.36 2.32 18.02
C LEU A 48 -8.31 2.58 19.17
N GLU A 49 -8.37 1.63 20.10
CA GLU A 49 -9.17 1.72 21.32
C GLU A 49 -10.68 1.99 21.07
N GLY A 50 -11.23 1.46 19.96
CA GLY A 50 -12.62 1.68 19.58
C GLY A 50 -12.90 3.00 18.87
N HIS A 51 -11.85 3.75 18.50
CA HIS A 51 -11.95 4.97 17.72
C HIS A 51 -11.40 4.78 16.30
N PRO A 52 -12.13 5.24 15.26
CA PRO A 52 -11.65 5.18 13.88
C PRO A 52 -10.59 6.26 13.63
N TRP A 53 -9.37 5.84 13.30
CA TRP A 53 -8.28 6.71 12.87
C TRP A 53 -7.89 6.42 11.43
N ALA A 54 -7.23 7.38 10.78
CA ALA A 54 -6.60 7.17 9.48
C ALA A 54 -5.09 7.01 9.68
N GLU A 55 -4.53 5.92 9.19
CA GLU A 55 -3.10 5.66 9.17
C GLU A 55 -2.60 5.82 7.73
N ARG A 56 -1.51 6.56 7.54
CA ARG A 56 -0.83 6.63 6.25
C ARG A 56 0.01 5.37 6.06
N PHE A 57 0.06 4.92 4.82
CA PHE A 57 0.94 3.84 4.42
C PHE A 57 1.79 4.23 3.22
N GLU A 58 2.97 3.62 3.15
CA GLU A 58 3.81 3.55 1.96
C GLU A 58 4.19 2.09 1.74
N VAL A 59 3.99 1.58 0.52
CA VAL A 59 4.36 0.22 0.13
C VAL A 59 5.28 0.28 -1.08
N VAL A 60 6.48 -0.28 -0.95
CA VAL A 60 7.47 -0.36 -2.04
C VAL A 60 7.44 -1.77 -2.63
N ILE A 61 7.24 -1.87 -3.94
CA ILE A 61 7.07 -3.12 -4.70
C ILE A 61 8.13 -3.18 -5.81
N ASP A 62 8.88 -4.27 -5.91
CA ASP A 62 9.85 -4.42 -7.00
C ASP A 62 9.19 -4.77 -8.35
N ALA A 63 9.97 -4.75 -9.44
CA ALA A 63 9.51 -5.10 -10.77
C ALA A 63 8.98 -6.54 -10.91
N LYS A 64 9.21 -7.42 -9.92
CA LYS A 64 8.71 -8.80 -9.87
C LYS A 64 7.40 -8.90 -9.08
N GLY A 65 6.89 -7.80 -8.52
CA GLY A 65 5.69 -7.76 -7.70
C GLY A 65 5.93 -8.15 -6.24
N LYS A 66 7.18 -8.20 -5.78
CA LYS A 66 7.50 -8.49 -4.38
C LYS A 66 7.54 -7.21 -3.56
N ILE A 67 6.88 -7.22 -2.41
CA ILE A 67 6.96 -6.12 -1.45
C ILE A 67 8.35 -6.08 -0.83
N LYS A 68 9.03 -4.94 -0.96
CA LYS A 68 10.39 -4.69 -0.50
C LYS A 68 10.41 -4.00 0.85
N SER A 69 9.53 -3.03 1.04
CA SER A 69 9.40 -2.28 2.29
C SER A 69 7.97 -1.78 2.48
N THR A 70 7.60 -1.54 3.74
CA THR A 70 6.34 -0.95 4.13
C THR A 70 6.57 0.02 5.27
N ASP A 71 6.05 1.23 5.14
CA ASP A 71 6.02 2.23 6.22
C ASP A 71 4.56 2.51 6.61
N PHE A 72 4.33 2.69 7.91
CA PHE A 72 3.03 3.04 8.46
C PHE A 72 3.22 4.14 9.49
N SER A 73 2.47 5.23 9.32
CA SER A 73 2.57 6.40 10.17
C SER A 73 1.18 6.91 10.52
N LEU A 74 0.93 7.12 11.81
CA LEU A 74 -0.31 7.73 12.31
C LEU A 74 -0.35 9.20 11.89
N LEU A 75 -1.55 9.68 11.52
CA LEU A 75 -1.83 11.10 11.32
C LEU A 75 -2.24 11.78 12.62
#